data_AF-T1C7J6-F1
#
_entry.id   AF-T1C7J6-F1
#
_cell.length_a   1.000
_cell.length_b   1.000
_cell.length_c   1.000
_cell.angle_alpha   90.00
_cell.angle_beta   90.00
_cell.angle_gamma   90.00
#
_symmetry.space_group_name_H-M   'P 1'
#
loop_
_entity.id
_entity.type
_entity.pdbx_description
1 polymer ?
#
loop_
_entity_poly.entity_id
_entity_poly.type
_entity_poly.pdbx_seq_one_letter_code
_entity_poly.pdbx_strand_id
1 'polypeptide(L)'
;MLKDIAPKAAGLLATVGYGSVAVVTFSFDRELPRALEGLSGVLVPRVEGTLMTALTLLSQKWPWTTEKTPLHPLVRVSAGRHLDSRIDTLSDDDLCRSLATELTQLLGLD
;
A
#
# COMPACT_ATOMS: atom_id res chain seq x y z
N MET A 1 4.99 26.49 21.35
CA MET A 1 5.37 25.57 20.26
C MET A 1 6.90 25.49 20.19
N LEU A 2 7.49 24.44 19.57
CA LEU A 2 8.95 24.24 19.55
C LEU A 2 9.73 25.45 18.98
N LYS A 3 9.14 26.16 18.01
CA LYS A 3 9.70 27.40 17.42
C LYS A 3 9.97 28.51 18.46
N ASP A 4 9.19 28.55 19.54
CA ASP A 4 9.27 29.60 20.57
C ASP A 4 10.41 29.33 21.58
N ILE A 5 10.88 28.08 21.67
CA ILE A 5 11.87 27.62 22.66
C ILE A 5 13.22 27.31 21.98
N ALA A 6 13.21 26.81 20.73
CA ALA A 6 14.40 26.40 20.00
C ALA A 6 14.27 26.68 18.48
N PRO A 7 14.36 27.94 18.03
CA PRO A 7 14.09 28.33 16.65
C PRO A 7 15.04 27.67 15.64
N LYS A 8 16.32 27.50 15.98
CA LYS A 8 17.30 26.83 15.12
C LYS A 8 16.95 25.35 14.88
N ALA A 9 16.59 24.62 15.93
CA ALA A 9 16.20 23.22 15.82
C ALA A 9 14.88 23.07 15.05
N ALA A 10 13.91 23.95 15.31
CA ALA A 10 12.64 23.98 14.57
C ALA A 10 12.86 24.21 13.07
N GLY A 11 13.77 25.11 12.69
CA GLY A 11 14.12 25.37 11.28
C GLY A 11 14.71 24.14 10.59
N LEU A 12 15.62 23.42 11.25
CA LEU A 12 16.22 22.19 10.69
C LEU A 12 15.17 21.09 10.51
N LEU A 13 14.29 20.89 11.50
CA LEU A 13 13.23 19.89 11.41
C LEU A 13 12.22 20.21 10.29
N ALA A 14 11.93 21.50 10.07
CA ALA A 14 11.04 21.93 8.99
C ALA A 14 11.57 21.60 7.58
N THR A 15 12.86 21.33 7.42
CA THR A 15 13.45 20.92 6.13
C THR A 15 13.31 19.43 5.83
N VAL A 16 12.85 18.61 6.79
CA VAL A 16 12.67 17.18 6.57
C VAL A 16 11.43 16.97 5.71
N GLY A 17 11.63 16.43 4.51
CA GLY A 17 10.54 16.05 3.61
C GLY A 17 9.82 14.80 4.10
N TYR A 18 8.50 14.77 3.94
CA TYR A 18 7.66 13.62 4.25
C TYR A 18 6.96 13.13 2.98
N GLY A 19 6.77 11.83 2.88
CA GLY A 19 5.90 11.23 1.87
C GLY A 19 4.65 10.70 2.54
N SER A 20 3.49 11.08 2.01
CA SER A 20 2.23 10.45 2.40
C SER A 20 2.23 9.00 1.93
N VAL A 21 1.72 8.12 2.80
CA VAL A 21 1.57 6.69 2.51
C VAL A 21 0.20 6.24 2.98
N ALA A 22 -0.46 5.43 2.17
CA ALA A 22 -1.69 4.75 2.50
C ALA A 22 -1.49 3.23 2.39
N VAL A 23 -2.28 2.49 3.16
CA VAL A 23 -2.26 1.03 3.18
C VAL A 23 -3.70 0.53 3.11
N VAL A 24 -4.02 -0.24 2.07
CA VAL A 24 -5.36 -0.81 1.85
C VAL A 24 -5.26 -2.32 1.89
N THR A 25 -6.22 -2.99 2.53
CA THR A 25 -6.26 -4.46 2.59
C THR A 25 -7.48 -4.97 1.83
N PHE A 26 -7.24 -5.85 0.87
CA PHE A 26 -8.24 -6.51 0.05
C PHE A 26 -8.38 -7.98 0.45
N SER A 27 -9.60 -8.49 0.32
CA SER A 27 -9.94 -9.91 0.40
C SER A 27 -10.48 -10.34 -0.96
N PHE A 28 -9.99 -11.46 -1.49
CA PHE A 28 -10.31 -11.91 -2.85
C PHE A 28 -11.22 -13.11 -2.83
N ASP A 29 -12.42 -13.11 -3.42
CA ASP A 29 -13.31 -14.29 -3.45
C ASP A 29 -12.74 -15.58 -4.10
N ARG A 30 -11.57 -15.49 -4.72
CA ARG A 30 -10.89 -16.53 -5.49
C ARG A 30 -9.45 -16.72 -5.04
N GLU A 31 -8.89 -17.87 -5.40
CA GLU A 31 -7.46 -18.12 -5.23
C GLU A 31 -6.62 -17.13 -6.03
N LEU A 32 -5.46 -16.78 -5.48
CA LEU A 32 -4.50 -15.92 -6.16
C LEU A 32 -3.74 -16.69 -7.26
N PRO A 33 -3.15 -16.00 -8.25
CA PRO A 33 -2.35 -16.65 -9.28
C PRO A 33 -1.27 -17.56 -8.70
N ARG A 34 -1.12 -18.76 -9.27
CA ARG A 34 -0.12 -19.76 -8.86
C ARG A 34 1.32 -19.22 -8.85
N ALA A 35 1.61 -18.26 -9.74
CA ALA A 35 2.91 -17.59 -9.81
C ALA A 35 3.31 -16.87 -8.51
N LEU A 36 2.36 -16.62 -7.61
CA LEU A 36 2.59 -15.98 -6.32
C LEU A 36 2.72 -16.96 -5.15
N GLU A 37 2.60 -18.26 -5.39
CA GLU A 37 2.74 -19.27 -4.35
C GLU A 37 4.13 -19.20 -3.68
N GLY A 38 4.15 -19.14 -2.36
CA GLY A 38 5.37 -19.10 -1.57
C GLY A 38 6.05 -17.73 -1.51
N LEU A 39 5.47 -16.71 -2.17
CA LEU A 39 5.95 -15.34 -2.05
C LEU A 39 5.33 -14.65 -0.84
N SER A 40 6.06 -13.67 -0.29
CA SER A 40 5.54 -12.83 0.78
C SER A 40 4.87 -11.54 0.27
N GLY A 41 5.09 -11.19 -1.00
CA GLY A 41 4.67 -9.94 -1.61
C GLY A 41 5.46 -9.61 -2.88
N VAL A 42 5.14 -8.46 -3.48
CA VAL A 42 5.77 -7.93 -4.69
C VAL A 42 6.05 -6.44 -4.50
N LEU A 43 7.20 -5.96 -4.97
CA LEU A 43 7.51 -4.53 -5.08
C LEU A 43 7.17 -4.06 -6.49
N VAL A 44 6.53 -2.88 -6.59
CA VAL A 44 6.12 -2.30 -7.87
C VAL A 44 7.08 -1.17 -8.25
N PRO A 45 7.85 -1.31 -9.35
CA PRO A 45 8.77 -0.28 -9.81
C PRO A 45 8.06 1.03 -10.15
N ARG A 46 8.75 2.16 -9.97
CA ARG A 46 8.18 3.48 -10.29
C ARG A 46 7.82 3.66 -11.78
N VAL A 47 8.50 2.95 -12.67
CA VAL A 47 8.27 3.04 -14.12
C VAL A 47 6.88 2.56 -14.53
N GLU A 48 6.21 1.77 -13.68
CA GLU A 48 4.84 1.30 -13.91
C GLU A 48 3.79 2.43 -13.78
N GLY A 49 4.15 3.58 -13.22
CA GLY A 49 3.26 4.75 -13.13
C GLY A 49 2.10 4.61 -12.12
N THR A 50 1.96 3.46 -11.47
CA THR A 50 0.91 3.13 -10.51
C THR A 50 0.95 3.98 -9.22
N LEU A 51 -0.17 4.07 -8.53
CA LEU A 51 -0.28 4.53 -7.15
C LEU A 51 0.31 3.49 -6.18
N MET A 52 0.06 2.20 -6.45
CA MET A 52 0.63 1.07 -5.73
C MET A 52 2.16 1.12 -5.77
N THR A 53 2.80 0.92 -4.62
CA THR A 53 4.26 0.78 -4.46
C THR A 53 4.68 -0.65 -4.14
N ALA A 54 3.80 -1.41 -3.50
CA ALA A 54 4.03 -2.80 -3.15
C ALA A 54 2.71 -3.48 -2.79
N LEU A 55 2.71 -4.80 -2.84
CA LEU A 55 1.71 -5.64 -2.20
C LEU A 55 2.38 -6.66 -1.27
N THR A 56 1.68 -7.01 -0.19
CA THR A 56 2.03 -8.08 0.73
C THR A 56 0.93 -9.13 0.69
N LEU A 57 1.31 -10.38 0.49
CA LEU A 57 0.42 -11.54 0.52
C LEU A 57 0.22 -11.94 2.00
N LEU A 58 -0.70 -11.26 2.68
CA LEU A 58 -0.85 -11.35 4.14
C LEU A 58 -1.12 -12.76 4.61
N SER A 59 -2.08 -13.46 4.00
CA SER A 59 -2.47 -14.81 4.42
C SER A 59 -1.39 -15.85 4.10
N GLN A 60 -0.55 -15.64 3.07
CA GLN A 60 0.61 -16.51 2.82
C GLN A 60 1.73 -16.26 3.83
N LYS A 61 2.02 -14.98 4.11
CA LYS A 61 3.08 -14.59 5.05
C LYS A 61 2.73 -14.92 6.49
N TRP A 62 1.44 -14.84 6.83
CA TRP A 62 0.90 -15.04 8.17
C TRP A 62 -0.40 -15.88 8.12
N PRO A 63 -0.31 -17.21 8.02
CA PRO A 63 -1.46 -18.10 7.84
C PRO A 63 -2.55 -17.96 8.91
N TRP A 64 -2.17 -17.58 10.13
CA TRP A 64 -3.12 -17.37 11.24
C TRP A 64 -4.12 -16.23 11.02
N THR A 65 -3.88 -15.35 10.04
CA THR A 65 -4.79 -14.26 9.71
C THR A 65 -6.12 -14.74 9.12
N THR A 66 -6.17 -15.97 8.60
CA THR A 66 -7.37 -16.59 8.00
C THR A 66 -7.81 -17.87 8.74
N GLU A 67 -7.24 -18.18 9.90
CA GLU A 67 -7.57 -19.41 10.65
C GLU A 67 -8.95 -19.37 11.32
N LYS A 68 -9.38 -18.20 11.83
CA LYS A 68 -10.64 -18.05 12.60
C LYS A 68 -11.85 -17.68 11.75
N THR A 69 -11.60 -17.30 10.52
CA THR A 69 -12.62 -17.00 9.52
C THR A 69 -11.96 -17.43 8.22
N PRO A 70 -12.53 -18.40 7.46
CA PRO A 70 -12.05 -18.74 6.14
C PRO A 70 -12.38 -17.58 5.20
N LEU A 71 -11.73 -16.44 5.46
CA LEU A 71 -11.58 -15.37 4.53
C LEU A 71 -10.67 -15.91 3.45
N HIS A 72 -11.06 -15.58 2.23
CA HIS A 72 -10.24 -15.83 1.08
C HIS A 72 -8.88 -15.08 1.16
N PRO A 73 -7.96 -15.25 0.19
CA PRO A 73 -6.63 -14.66 0.27
C PRO A 73 -6.64 -13.16 0.60
N LEU A 74 -5.86 -12.78 1.61
CA LEU A 74 -5.72 -11.40 2.06
C LEU A 74 -4.48 -10.77 1.43
N VAL A 75 -4.66 -9.63 0.76
CA VAL A 75 -3.59 -8.87 0.13
C VAL A 75 -3.60 -7.45 0.66
N ARG A 76 -2.45 -6.99 1.14
CA ARG A 76 -2.26 -5.61 1.58
C ARG A 76 -1.47 -4.84 0.54
N VAL A 77 -2.03 -3.75 0.04
CA VAL A 77 -1.42 -2.85 -0.92
C VAL A 77 -0.92 -1.59 -0.21
N SER A 78 0.33 -1.23 -0.46
CA SER A 78 0.90 0.05 -0.05
C SER A 78 0.83 1.03 -1.22
N ALA A 79 0.48 2.28 -0.95
CA ALA A 79 0.41 3.35 -1.94
C ALA A 79 0.98 4.65 -1.38
N GLY A 80 1.37 5.56 -2.26
CA GLY A 80 2.02 6.83 -1.88
C GLY A 80 3.51 6.68 -1.60
N ARG A 81 4.23 7.79 -1.80
CA ARG A 81 5.68 7.88 -1.70
C ARG A 81 6.12 9.33 -1.63
N HIS A 82 7.35 9.57 -1.19
CA HIS A 82 7.96 10.90 -1.26
C HIS A 82 7.99 11.41 -2.72
N LEU A 83 7.64 12.68 -2.91
CA LEU A 83 7.48 13.36 -4.21
C LEU A 83 6.28 12.91 -5.05
N ASP A 84 5.31 12.21 -4.47
CA ASP A 84 4.08 11.81 -5.15
C ASP A 84 2.87 12.09 -4.25
N SER A 85 2.22 13.22 -4.50
CA SER A 85 1.06 13.69 -3.73
C SER A 85 -0.27 13.25 -4.33
N ARG A 86 -0.27 12.33 -5.31
CA ARG A 86 -1.52 11.92 -5.99
C ARG A 86 -2.55 11.34 -5.02
N ILE A 87 -2.09 10.66 -3.96
CA ILE A 87 -3.00 10.08 -2.96
C ILE A 87 -3.58 11.10 -1.99
N ASP A 88 -2.98 12.28 -1.85
CA ASP A 88 -3.38 13.28 -0.84
C ASP A 88 -4.76 13.89 -1.13
N THR A 89 -5.19 13.85 -2.38
CA THR A 89 -6.46 14.44 -2.85
C THR A 89 -7.54 13.41 -3.12
N LEU A 90 -7.24 12.11 -2.99
CA LEU A 90 -8.22 11.05 -3.23
C LEU A 90 -9.09 10.84 -2.00
N SER A 91 -10.37 10.55 -2.23
CA SER A 91 -11.22 9.97 -1.18
C SER A 91 -10.78 8.53 -0.90
N ASP A 92 -11.13 8.00 0.27
CA ASP A 92 -10.88 6.59 0.60
C ASP A 92 -11.48 5.65 -0.46
N ASP A 93 -12.68 5.96 -0.95
CA ASP A 93 -13.37 5.18 -1.99
C ASP A 93 -12.62 5.22 -3.33
N ASP A 94 -12.15 6.39 -3.76
CA ASP A 94 -11.40 6.53 -5.01
C ASP A 94 -10.02 5.88 -4.93
N LEU A 95 -9.36 5.97 -3.78
CA LEU A 95 -8.11 5.29 -3.51
C LEU A 95 -8.31 3.77 -3.53
N CYS A 96 -9.31 3.25 -2.83
CA CYS A 96 -9.61 1.82 -2.81
C CYS A 96 -9.94 1.31 -4.21
N ARG A 97 -10.74 2.06 -4.99
CA ARG A 97 -11.08 1.68 -6.37
C ARG A 97 -9.86 1.68 -7.29
N SER A 98 -9.03 2.71 -7.23
CA SER A 98 -7.82 2.80 -8.05
C SER A 98 -6.84 1.67 -7.73
N LEU A 99 -6.60 1.39 -6.45
CA LEU A 99 -5.72 0.30 -6.03
C LEU A 99 -6.29 -1.08 -6.33
N ALA A 100 -7.62 -1.25 -6.27
CA ALA A 100 -8.26 -2.50 -6.69
C ALA A 100 -8.03 -2.75 -8.18
N THR A 101 -8.22 -1.74 -9.04
CA THR A 101 -7.96 -1.85 -10.48
C THR A 101 -6.49 -2.14 -10.79
N GLU A 102 -5.55 -1.42 -10.17
CA GLU A 102 -4.11 -1.70 -10.37
C GLU A 102 -3.73 -3.10 -9.89
N LEU A 103 -4.33 -3.56 -8.79
CA LEU A 103 -4.07 -4.88 -8.23
C LEU A 103 -4.64 -5.99 -9.12
N THR A 104 -5.86 -5.88 -9.64
CA THR A 104 -6.41 -6.91 -10.55
C THR A 104 -5.60 -7.00 -11.84
N GLN A 105 -5.18 -5.86 -12.39
CA GLN A 105 -4.33 -5.80 -13.59
C GLN A 105 -3.00 -6.50 -13.34
N LEU A 106 -2.33 -6.19 -12.22
CA LEU A 106 -1.06 -6.82 -11.86
C LEU A 106 -1.20 -8.33 -11.64
N LEU A 107 -2.32 -8.76 -11.07
CA LEU A 107 -2.62 -10.18 -10.82
C LEU A 107 -3.15 -10.92 -12.05
N GLY A 108 -3.48 -10.23 -13.14
CA GLY A 108 -4.15 -10.82 -14.31
C GLY A 108 -5.55 -11.35 -14.00
N LEU A 109 -6.31 -10.63 -13.17
CA LEU A 109 -7.65 -10.99 -12.69
C LEU A 109 -8.76 -10.13 -13.32
N ASP A 110 -8.45 -9.40 -14.39
CA ASP A 110 -9.38 -8.52 -15.12
C ASP A 110 -10.43 -9.28 -15.95
#